data_AF-A0A358M7E5-F1
#
_entry.id   AF-A0A358M7E5-F1
#
_cell.length_a   1.000
_cell.length_b   1.000
_cell.length_c   1.000
_cell.angle_alpha   90.00
_cell.angle_beta   90.00
_cell.angle_gamma   90.00
#
_symmetry.space_group_name_H-M   'P 1'
#
loop_
_entity.id
_entity.type
_entity.pdbx_description
1 polymer ?
#
loop_
_entity_poly.entity_id
_entity_poly.type
_entity_poly.pdbx_seq_one_letter_code
_entity_poly.pdbx_strand_id
1 'polypeptide(L)'
;MHKKIALPLAVVLVLLITLSVGIPVSAAERIYQYDFEEDSTSDTFEDLLMYDFFDYKLPANTNSTATIQEEGDNQFLALEGYVSIRSWDEMQDYPYTFSLDIRQSVFNNIGFFVRGITPGEMTVINPRNANKEQDFDYFEVDWYTQNGGKNGTTTIGGSGIFVFPQENAFRVGVKVYREDGLTISSEYYDFPLPEGFSYDNFYNLEFTDNGTEVSISVNDQLLSKIVLSGPGKQYDTDNTTSFSYFETAEIQDASGNAVLTVQNTRVNSGASQLAIGVRNVALQIDNVSVSYEVPDNATPAPEEPDETEAPEETDSAPTPDASEATRTPAATATPTSGADSDESDSFPLGLVIGIAAAVVVILCVIIIIAVKKKKK
;
A
#
# COMPACT_ATOMS: atom_id res chain seq x y z
N MET A 1 65.19 23.14 -39.22
CA MET A 1 65.09 23.38 -37.76
C MET A 1 63.67 23.85 -37.40
N HIS A 2 62.70 22.96 -37.19
CA HIS A 2 61.43 23.32 -36.53
C HIS A 2 61.18 22.30 -35.41
N LYS A 3 61.13 22.77 -34.15
CA LYS A 3 60.99 21.93 -32.96
C LYS A 3 59.54 21.92 -32.49
N LYS A 4 59.02 20.72 -32.25
CA LYS A 4 58.13 20.34 -31.14
C LYS A 4 57.14 21.42 -30.63
N ILE A 5 56.00 21.60 -31.30
CA ILE A 5 54.76 22.14 -30.70
C ILE A 5 53.57 21.31 -31.20
N ALA A 6 53.37 20.13 -30.61
CA ALA A 6 52.22 19.25 -30.88
C ALA A 6 51.76 18.48 -29.64
N LEU A 7 52.64 18.29 -28.65
CA LEU A 7 52.34 17.59 -27.41
C LEU A 7 51.45 18.36 -26.39
N PRO A 8 51.46 19.71 -26.27
CA PRO A 8 50.72 20.35 -25.17
C PRO A 8 49.20 20.36 -25.39
N LEU A 9 48.71 20.37 -26.64
CA LEU A 9 47.26 20.46 -26.90
C LEU A 9 46.53 19.14 -26.63
N ALA A 10 47.14 18.01 -26.99
CA ALA A 10 46.56 16.69 -26.73
C ALA A 10 46.49 16.37 -25.22
N VAL A 11 47.51 16.76 -24.45
CA VAL A 11 47.52 16.57 -22.99
C VAL A 11 46.47 17.45 -22.31
N VAL A 12 46.29 18.70 -22.74
CA VAL A 12 45.24 19.59 -22.20
C VAL A 12 43.83 19.09 -22.56
N LEU A 13 43.62 18.57 -23.78
CA LEU A 13 42.32 18.02 -24.18
C LEU A 13 41.98 16.74 -23.40
N VAL A 14 42.96 15.85 -23.18
CA VAL A 14 42.77 14.66 -22.33
C VAL A 14 42.52 15.07 -20.87
N LEU A 15 43.23 16.08 -20.34
CA LEU A 15 42.96 16.57 -18.98
C LEU A 15 41.54 17.13 -18.84
N LEU A 16 41.08 17.94 -19.81
CA LEU A 16 39.72 18.50 -19.81
C LEU A 16 38.65 17.41 -19.92
N ILE A 17 38.87 16.37 -20.73
CA ILE A 17 37.98 15.21 -20.79
C ILE A 17 37.97 14.46 -19.44
N THR A 18 39.12 14.23 -18.81
CA THR A 18 39.17 13.58 -17.49
C THR A 18 38.59 14.43 -16.35
N LEU A 19 38.62 15.77 -16.44
CA LEU A 19 37.93 16.65 -15.49
C LEU A 19 36.41 16.75 -15.75
N SER A 20 35.93 16.29 -16.90
CA SER A 20 34.48 16.16 -17.19
C SER A 20 33.89 14.79 -16.83
N VAL A 21 34.70 13.83 -16.37
CA VAL A 21 34.22 12.52 -15.91
C VAL A 21 34.21 12.49 -14.38
N GLY A 22 33.02 12.59 -13.80
CA GLY A 22 32.80 12.33 -12.38
C GLY A 22 33.14 13.48 -11.44
N ILE A 23 32.36 14.57 -11.53
CA ILE A 23 31.81 15.08 -10.26
C ILE A 23 30.91 13.95 -9.75
N PRO A 24 31.11 13.38 -8.55
CA PRO A 24 30.13 12.48 -7.98
C PRO A 24 28.86 13.28 -7.78
N VAL A 25 27.84 12.99 -8.59
CA VAL A 25 26.48 13.44 -8.34
C VAL A 25 26.09 12.76 -7.04
N SER A 26 26.00 13.55 -5.97
CA SER A 26 25.66 13.04 -4.65
C SER A 26 24.16 12.87 -4.61
N ALA A 27 23.65 11.71 -5.05
CA ALA A 27 22.24 11.39 -4.92
C ALA A 27 21.80 11.66 -3.47
N ALA A 28 20.72 12.43 -3.32
CA ALA A 28 20.20 12.76 -2.01
C ALA A 28 19.37 11.56 -1.54
N GLU A 29 19.92 10.81 -0.59
CA GLU A 29 19.15 9.82 0.16
C GLU A 29 18.04 10.55 0.91
N ARG A 30 16.79 10.19 0.62
CA ARG A 30 15.62 10.58 1.41
C ARG A 30 15.23 9.42 2.29
N ILE A 31 14.99 9.71 3.57
CA ILE A 31 14.50 8.75 4.55
C ILE A 31 13.28 9.38 5.22
N TYR A 32 12.18 8.65 5.21
CA TYR A 32 10.99 8.91 6.00
C TYR A 32 10.97 7.83 7.08
N GLN A 33 10.93 8.21 8.36
CA GLN A 33 11.00 7.27 9.48
C GLN A 33 10.00 7.70 10.56
N TYR A 34 9.25 6.73 11.09
CA TYR A 34 8.14 6.92 12.03
C TYR A 34 8.21 5.88 13.15
N ASP A 35 8.59 6.32 14.36
CA ASP A 35 8.70 5.53 15.59
C ASP A 35 7.59 5.85 16.62
N PHE A 36 6.68 6.78 16.28
CA PHE A 36 5.48 7.15 17.05
C PHE A 36 5.70 7.70 18.48
N GLU A 37 6.93 7.75 19.00
CA GLU A 37 7.26 8.23 20.36
C GLU A 37 6.93 9.72 20.58
N GLU A 38 6.94 10.53 19.52
CA GLU A 38 6.51 11.94 19.58
C GLU A 38 5.01 12.13 19.32
N ASP A 39 4.31 11.12 18.77
CA ASP A 39 2.89 11.15 18.39
C ASP A 39 1.91 10.86 19.56
N SER A 40 2.43 10.71 20.80
CA SER A 40 1.70 10.40 22.04
C SER A 40 0.42 11.20 22.35
N THR A 41 0.23 12.35 21.70
CA THR A 41 -0.89 13.28 21.91
C THR A 41 -1.89 13.34 20.75
N SER A 42 -1.66 12.60 19.68
CA SER A 42 -2.46 12.66 18.46
C SER A 42 -3.70 11.74 18.55
N ASP A 43 -4.89 12.34 18.55
CA ASP A 43 -6.18 11.64 18.67
C ASP A 43 -6.64 11.02 17.33
N THR A 44 -6.06 11.41 16.20
CA THR A 44 -6.42 10.98 14.83
C THR A 44 -5.19 10.70 13.96
N PHE A 45 -5.36 9.90 12.89
CA PHE A 45 -4.26 9.48 12.01
C PHE A 45 -3.64 10.67 11.24
N GLU A 46 -4.46 11.66 10.88
CA GLU A 46 -4.05 12.88 10.19
C GLU A 46 -3.14 13.79 11.03
N ASP A 47 -3.10 13.57 12.35
CA ASP A 47 -2.21 14.29 13.29
C ASP A 47 -0.90 13.53 13.53
N LEU A 48 -0.65 12.41 12.84
CA LEU A 48 0.59 11.62 12.92
C LEU A 48 1.60 12.09 11.89
N LEU A 49 2.89 12.10 12.25
CA LEU A 49 3.99 12.41 11.31
C LEU A 49 3.98 11.48 10.06
N MET A 50 3.47 10.25 10.20
CA MET A 50 3.34 9.30 9.10
C MET A 50 2.42 9.78 7.96
N TYR A 51 1.51 10.72 8.23
CA TYR A 51 0.59 11.28 7.24
C TYR A 51 1.27 12.12 6.15
N ASP A 52 2.51 12.60 6.41
CA ASP A 52 3.34 13.32 5.42
C ASP A 52 3.71 12.46 4.20
N PHE A 53 3.72 11.13 4.35
CA PHE A 53 4.05 10.19 3.28
C PHE A 53 2.93 9.17 2.99
N PHE A 54 2.13 8.81 3.99
CA PHE A 54 1.06 7.82 3.86
C PHE A 54 -0.34 8.41 4.04
N ASP A 55 -1.22 8.18 3.06
CA ASP A 55 -2.67 8.28 3.20
C ASP A 55 -3.25 7.04 3.91
N TYR A 56 -4.48 7.15 4.42
CA TYR A 56 -5.18 6.05 5.06
C TYR A 56 -6.68 6.00 4.71
N LYS A 57 -7.30 4.83 4.92
CA LYS A 57 -8.74 4.64 4.72
C LYS A 57 -9.33 3.75 5.80
N LEU A 58 -10.25 4.32 6.58
CA LEU A 58 -11.16 3.62 7.48
C LEU A 58 -12.58 3.67 6.88
N PRO A 59 -13.19 2.53 6.49
CA PRO A 59 -14.55 2.53 5.94
C PRO A 59 -15.59 3.04 6.93
N ALA A 60 -16.38 4.04 6.51
CA ALA A 60 -17.44 4.61 7.33
C ALA A 60 -18.47 3.56 7.79
N ASN A 61 -18.97 3.71 9.03
CA ASN A 61 -19.89 2.78 9.70
C ASN A 61 -19.30 1.40 10.04
N THR A 62 -17.97 1.29 10.12
CA THR A 62 -17.28 0.15 10.71
C THR A 62 -16.66 0.54 12.06
N ASN A 63 -16.32 -0.44 12.90
CA ASN A 63 -15.57 -0.21 14.14
C ASN A 63 -14.05 -0.18 13.89
N SER A 64 -13.62 0.38 12.76
CA SER A 64 -12.21 0.38 12.36
C SER A 64 -11.48 1.56 12.98
N THR A 65 -10.24 1.35 13.42
CA THR A 65 -9.43 2.35 14.11
C THR A 65 -7.97 2.26 13.70
N ALA A 66 -7.29 3.40 13.78
CA ALA A 66 -5.84 3.52 13.73
C ALA A 66 -5.47 4.50 14.86
N THR A 67 -4.82 4.02 15.92
CA THR A 67 -4.55 4.81 17.13
C THR A 67 -3.19 4.49 17.74
N ILE A 68 -2.51 5.49 18.29
CA ILE A 68 -1.29 5.26 19.06
C ILE A 68 -1.63 4.55 20.38
N GLN A 69 -0.84 3.54 20.73
CA GLN A 69 -0.92 2.82 22.00
C GLN A 69 0.46 2.75 22.64
N GLU A 70 0.49 2.75 23.97
CA GLU A 70 1.71 2.71 24.78
C GLU A 70 1.83 1.35 25.50
N GLU A 71 2.99 0.71 25.42
CA GLU A 71 3.32 -0.47 26.23
C GLU A 71 4.69 -0.33 26.90
N GLY A 72 4.69 0.27 28.10
CA GLY A 72 5.93 0.48 28.86
C GLY A 72 6.57 1.79 28.45
N ASP A 73 7.75 1.71 27.83
CA ASP A 73 8.49 2.87 27.32
C ASP A 73 8.49 2.90 25.77
N ASN A 74 7.52 2.23 25.13
CA ASN A 74 7.38 2.11 23.67
C ASN A 74 5.98 2.55 23.26
N GLN A 75 5.88 3.34 22.20
CA GLN A 75 4.63 3.71 21.53
C GLN A 75 4.58 3.08 20.14
N PHE A 76 3.38 2.75 19.67
CA PHE A 76 3.21 2.09 18.36
C PHE A 76 1.82 2.36 17.81
N LEU A 77 1.67 2.27 16.49
CA LEU A 77 0.38 2.42 15.83
C LEU A 77 -0.39 1.09 15.86
N ALA A 78 -1.50 1.07 16.59
CA ALA A 78 -2.44 -0.04 16.64
C ALA A 78 -3.56 0.15 15.61
N LEU A 79 -3.76 -0.85 14.77
CA LEU A 79 -4.76 -0.90 13.72
C LEU A 79 -5.80 -1.98 14.07
N GLU A 80 -7.08 -1.66 14.00
CA GLU A 80 -8.17 -2.64 14.19
C GLU A 80 -9.25 -2.48 13.12
N GLY A 81 -9.85 -3.59 12.70
CA GLY A 81 -10.96 -3.59 11.75
C GLY A 81 -10.48 -3.55 10.30
N TYR A 82 -11.02 -2.64 9.52
CA TYR A 82 -10.75 -2.48 8.08
C TYR A 82 -9.90 -1.22 7.89
N VAL A 83 -8.62 -1.42 7.61
CA VAL A 83 -7.64 -0.32 7.47
C VAL A 83 -6.85 -0.51 6.18
N SER A 84 -6.76 0.55 5.39
CA SER A 84 -5.72 0.71 4.37
C SER A 84 -4.79 1.82 4.84
N ILE A 85 -3.48 1.61 4.75
CA ILE A 85 -2.46 2.67 4.80
C ILE A 85 -1.66 2.54 3.51
N ARG A 86 -1.42 3.62 2.78
CA ARG A 86 -0.75 3.60 1.47
C ARG A 86 0.04 4.88 1.23
N SER A 87 1.13 4.83 0.49
CA SER A 87 1.88 6.04 0.14
C SER A 87 1.00 7.05 -0.63
N TRP A 88 1.18 8.35 -0.45
CA TRP A 88 0.45 9.38 -1.19
C TRP A 88 0.74 9.31 -2.69
N ASP A 89 2.02 9.28 -3.02
CA ASP A 89 2.53 9.07 -4.37
C ASP A 89 2.95 7.60 -4.56
N GLU A 90 2.85 7.10 -5.79
CA GLU A 90 3.49 5.85 -6.17
C GLU A 90 5.00 6.08 -6.36
N MET A 91 5.83 5.17 -5.83
CA MET A 91 7.29 5.25 -5.98
C MET A 91 7.68 5.04 -7.45
N GLN A 92 8.08 6.12 -8.14
CA GLN A 92 8.48 6.10 -9.55
C GLN A 92 10.01 5.94 -9.69
N ASP A 93 10.42 5.08 -10.63
CA ASP A 93 11.77 4.94 -11.22
C ASP A 93 13.02 4.82 -10.30
N TYR A 94 12.91 4.89 -8.98
CA TYR A 94 14.03 4.80 -8.05
C TYR A 94 14.04 3.49 -7.26
N PRO A 95 15.23 2.91 -7.01
CA PRO A 95 15.38 1.89 -5.98
C PRO A 95 14.98 2.43 -4.61
N TYR A 96 14.27 1.62 -3.84
CA TYR A 96 13.82 1.98 -2.49
C TYR A 96 13.88 0.79 -1.54
N THR A 97 13.94 1.11 -0.25
CA THR A 97 13.68 0.17 0.84
C THR A 97 12.42 0.61 1.58
N PHE A 98 11.50 -0.31 1.84
CA PHE A 98 10.35 -0.12 2.71
C PHE A 98 10.45 -1.15 3.83
N SER A 99 10.57 -0.68 5.07
CA SER A 99 10.75 -1.49 6.26
C SER A 99 9.75 -1.09 7.34
N LEU A 100 9.31 -2.05 8.16
CA LEU A 100 8.47 -1.80 9.32
C LEU A 100 8.55 -2.94 10.32
N ASP A 101 8.40 -2.61 11.60
CA ASP A 101 8.27 -3.58 12.67
C ASP A 101 6.79 -3.93 12.88
N ILE A 102 6.52 -5.22 13.06
CA ILE A 102 5.16 -5.77 13.10
C ILE A 102 4.97 -6.62 14.35
N ARG A 103 3.85 -6.44 15.05
CA ARG A 103 3.38 -7.35 16.10
C ARG A 103 1.91 -7.71 15.90
N GLN A 104 1.59 -8.99 16.01
CA GLN A 104 0.24 -9.51 15.75
C GLN A 104 -0.01 -10.81 16.52
N SER A 105 -1.29 -11.10 16.80
CA SER A 105 -1.71 -12.35 17.48
C SER A 105 -2.77 -13.14 16.69
N VAL A 106 -3.06 -12.68 15.47
CA VAL A 106 -4.06 -13.22 14.55
C VAL A 106 -3.47 -13.29 13.14
N PHE A 107 -3.94 -14.26 12.35
CA PHE A 107 -3.39 -14.57 11.02
C PHE A 107 -4.50 -14.61 9.99
N ASN A 108 -4.11 -14.49 8.71
CA ASN A 108 -4.99 -14.15 7.59
C ASN A 108 -5.54 -12.71 7.72
N ASN A 109 -5.94 -12.11 6.60
CA ASN A 109 -6.48 -10.75 6.53
C ASN A 109 -5.52 -9.62 6.97
N ILE A 110 -4.22 -9.89 7.05
CA ILE A 110 -3.15 -8.88 7.18
C ILE A 110 -2.26 -9.00 5.96
N GLY A 111 -1.88 -7.88 5.36
CA GLY A 111 -0.94 -7.88 4.25
C GLY A 111 -0.15 -6.60 4.05
N PHE A 112 1.07 -6.79 3.58
CA PHE A 112 2.03 -5.75 3.27
C PHE A 112 2.34 -5.83 1.78
N PHE A 113 2.21 -4.72 1.08
CA PHE A 113 2.18 -4.66 -0.38
C PHE A 113 3.21 -3.68 -0.92
N VAL A 114 3.84 -4.09 -2.03
CA VAL A 114 4.68 -3.23 -2.86
C VAL A 114 4.35 -3.50 -4.33
N ARG A 115 4.75 -2.60 -5.24
CA ARG A 115 4.44 -2.66 -6.68
C ARG A 115 2.92 -2.74 -6.95
N GLY A 116 2.12 -2.19 -6.05
CA GLY A 116 0.69 -2.03 -6.24
C GLY A 116 0.34 -0.86 -7.18
N ILE A 117 -0.96 -0.69 -7.40
CA ILE A 117 -1.58 0.50 -8.01
C ILE A 117 -2.45 1.21 -6.97
N THR A 118 -2.73 2.48 -7.21
CA THR A 118 -3.63 3.28 -6.38
C THR A 118 -5.06 2.69 -6.34
N PRO A 119 -5.65 2.42 -5.15
CA PRO A 119 -7.03 1.95 -5.03
C PRO A 119 -8.06 2.96 -5.57
N GLY A 120 -9.25 2.49 -5.93
CA GLY A 120 -10.26 3.28 -6.63
C GLY A 120 -9.99 3.45 -8.13
N GLU A 121 -8.73 3.31 -8.58
CA GLU A 121 -8.42 3.35 -10.00
C GLU A 121 -8.77 2.03 -10.71
N MET A 122 -8.74 0.87 -10.04
CA MET A 122 -9.19 -0.41 -10.61
C MET A 122 -10.50 -0.86 -9.96
N THR A 123 -11.61 -0.79 -10.71
CA THR A 123 -12.94 -1.18 -10.23
C THR A 123 -13.65 -2.12 -11.20
N VAL A 124 -14.47 -3.04 -10.67
CA VAL A 124 -15.35 -3.93 -11.48
C VAL A 124 -16.72 -4.08 -10.82
N ILE A 125 -17.78 -4.33 -11.61
CA ILE A 125 -19.08 -4.71 -11.03
C ILE A 125 -18.98 -6.14 -10.47
N ASN A 126 -19.34 -6.31 -9.19
CA ASN A 126 -19.25 -7.58 -8.47
C ASN A 126 -20.65 -8.19 -8.24
N PRO A 127 -21.08 -9.21 -9.02
CA PRO A 127 -22.40 -9.84 -8.88
C PRO A 127 -22.65 -10.47 -7.51
N ARG A 128 -21.58 -10.91 -6.81
CA ARG A 128 -21.68 -11.49 -5.46
C ARG A 128 -21.78 -10.44 -4.34
N ASN A 129 -21.33 -9.21 -4.59
CA ASN A 129 -21.48 -8.08 -3.67
C ASN A 129 -22.65 -7.17 -4.13
N ALA A 130 -23.84 -7.76 -4.28
CA ALA A 130 -25.08 -7.08 -4.67
C ALA A 130 -25.02 -6.25 -5.97
N ASN A 131 -24.19 -6.65 -6.94
CA ASN A 131 -23.92 -5.91 -8.20
C ASN A 131 -23.39 -4.48 -7.96
N LYS A 132 -22.69 -4.24 -6.86
CA LYS A 132 -21.98 -2.98 -6.63
C LYS A 132 -20.68 -2.95 -7.42
N GLU A 133 -20.22 -1.74 -7.69
CA GLU A 133 -18.84 -1.48 -8.06
C GLU A 133 -17.93 -1.87 -6.89
N GLN A 134 -16.95 -2.73 -7.17
CA GLN A 134 -15.97 -3.23 -6.24
C GLN A 134 -14.65 -2.51 -6.49
N ASP A 135 -14.28 -1.68 -5.53
CA ASP A 135 -12.92 -1.18 -5.34
C ASP A 135 -12.07 -2.28 -4.66
N PHE A 136 -10.81 -2.41 -5.07
CA PHE A 136 -9.88 -3.44 -4.58
C PHE A 136 -8.77 -2.84 -3.72
N ASP A 137 -9.17 -2.03 -2.76
CA ASP A 137 -8.30 -1.49 -1.72
C ASP A 137 -7.58 -2.61 -0.93
N TYR A 138 -6.50 -2.27 -0.23
CA TYR A 138 -5.56 -3.27 0.30
C TYR A 138 -6.16 -4.17 1.40
N PHE A 139 -7.22 -3.74 2.08
CA PHE A 139 -8.02 -4.60 2.97
C PHE A 139 -9.19 -5.32 2.27
N GLU A 140 -9.55 -4.96 1.03
CA GLU A 140 -10.68 -5.55 0.34
C GLU A 140 -10.35 -6.90 -0.29
N VAL A 141 -11.32 -7.80 -0.23
CA VAL A 141 -11.20 -9.15 -0.77
C VAL A 141 -11.35 -9.09 -2.29
N ASP A 142 -10.56 -9.87 -3.04
CA ASP A 142 -10.62 -9.90 -4.51
C ASP A 142 -11.89 -10.59 -5.08
N TRP A 143 -12.64 -11.29 -4.23
CA TRP A 143 -13.85 -12.06 -4.54
C TRP A 143 -13.71 -13.09 -5.69
N TYR A 144 -12.48 -13.48 -6.05
CA TYR A 144 -12.19 -14.34 -7.21
C TYR A 144 -12.99 -15.65 -7.20
N THR A 145 -12.83 -16.44 -6.13
CA THR A 145 -13.45 -17.76 -5.99
C THR A 145 -14.97 -17.66 -5.79
N GLN A 146 -15.45 -16.62 -5.10
CA GLN A 146 -16.87 -16.36 -4.88
C GLN A 146 -17.60 -16.06 -6.20
N ASN A 147 -16.93 -15.37 -7.12
CA ASN A 147 -17.41 -15.12 -8.49
C ASN A 147 -17.11 -16.29 -9.46
N GLY A 148 -16.75 -17.46 -8.94
CA GLY A 148 -16.65 -18.70 -9.72
C GLY A 148 -15.28 -18.94 -10.37
N GLY A 149 -14.26 -18.17 -9.98
CA GLY A 149 -12.86 -18.42 -10.37
C GLY A 149 -12.35 -19.76 -9.84
N LYS A 150 -11.56 -20.47 -10.66
CA LYS A 150 -11.15 -21.88 -10.40
C LYS A 150 -9.66 -22.12 -10.35
N ASN A 151 -8.86 -21.26 -10.97
CA ASN A 151 -7.44 -21.49 -11.24
C ASN A 151 -6.54 -20.49 -10.48
N GLY A 152 -6.91 -20.18 -9.24
CA GLY A 152 -6.26 -19.16 -8.41
C GLY A 152 -6.95 -19.05 -7.06
N THR A 153 -6.43 -18.18 -6.20
CA THR A 153 -6.88 -18.05 -4.81
C THR A 153 -7.40 -16.66 -4.50
N THR A 154 -8.46 -16.59 -3.69
CA THR A 154 -8.96 -15.32 -3.12
C THR A 154 -8.14 -14.87 -1.93
N THR A 155 -7.66 -13.63 -1.97
CA THR A 155 -6.99 -12.94 -0.85
C THR A 155 -7.44 -11.47 -0.78
N ILE A 156 -6.74 -10.62 -0.03
CA ILE A 156 -6.99 -9.17 0.06
C ILE A 156 -6.09 -8.36 -0.89
N GLY A 157 -6.51 -7.16 -1.28
CA GLY A 157 -5.83 -6.25 -2.23
C GLY A 157 -6.08 -6.57 -3.71
N GLY A 158 -5.95 -5.57 -4.59
CA GLY A 158 -6.17 -5.72 -6.03
C GLY A 158 -4.91 -6.05 -6.86
N SER A 159 -3.75 -5.57 -6.44
CA SER A 159 -2.52 -5.53 -7.26
C SER A 159 -1.26 -5.76 -6.42
N GLY A 160 -0.12 -5.88 -7.10
CA GLY A 160 1.21 -5.88 -6.49
C GLY A 160 1.74 -7.23 -6.00
N ILE A 161 2.94 -7.13 -5.43
CA ILE A 161 3.60 -8.15 -4.62
C ILE A 161 3.05 -8.03 -3.20
N PHE A 162 2.86 -9.15 -2.50
CA PHE A 162 2.40 -9.15 -1.12
C PHE A 162 3.15 -10.12 -0.22
N VAL A 163 3.18 -9.79 1.07
CA VAL A 163 3.52 -10.68 2.19
C VAL A 163 2.31 -10.77 3.12
N PHE A 164 1.78 -11.98 3.32
CA PHE A 164 0.71 -12.26 4.28
C PHE A 164 1.24 -13.20 5.39
N PRO A 165 1.42 -12.72 6.63
CA PRO A 165 1.80 -13.60 7.74
C PRO A 165 0.77 -14.71 7.99
N GLN A 166 1.27 -15.94 8.17
CA GLN A 166 0.50 -17.14 8.50
C GLN A 166 1.01 -17.71 9.82
N GLU A 167 0.21 -18.55 10.49
CA GLU A 167 0.56 -19.16 11.78
C GLU A 167 1.93 -19.86 11.79
N ASN A 168 2.33 -20.47 10.67
CA ASN A 168 3.55 -21.28 10.54
C ASN A 168 4.40 -20.91 9.29
N ALA A 169 4.12 -19.77 8.64
CA ALA A 169 4.77 -19.38 7.40
C ALA A 169 4.65 -17.88 7.10
N PHE A 170 5.50 -17.36 6.24
CA PHE A 170 5.27 -16.12 5.51
C PHE A 170 4.83 -16.45 4.08
N ARG A 171 3.57 -16.10 3.75
CA ARG A 171 3.06 -16.25 2.39
C ARG A 171 3.55 -15.09 1.54
N VAL A 172 4.42 -15.37 0.59
CA VAL A 172 4.93 -14.39 -0.37
C VAL A 172 4.28 -14.67 -1.72
N GLY A 173 3.72 -13.64 -2.36
CA GLY A 173 3.03 -13.84 -3.63
C GLY A 173 2.83 -12.59 -4.46
N VAL A 174 2.12 -12.77 -5.57
CA VAL A 174 1.76 -11.69 -6.49
C VAL A 174 0.29 -11.79 -6.85
N LYS A 175 -0.32 -10.63 -7.09
CA LYS A 175 -1.63 -10.55 -7.73
C LYS A 175 -1.50 -10.90 -9.21
N VAL A 176 -2.51 -11.57 -9.74
CA VAL A 176 -2.53 -12.07 -11.12
C VAL A 176 -3.85 -11.76 -11.81
N TYR A 177 -3.77 -11.59 -13.13
CA TYR A 177 -4.90 -11.61 -14.02
C TYR A 177 -5.33 -13.04 -14.31
N ARG A 178 -6.64 -13.26 -14.34
CA ARG A 178 -7.30 -14.49 -14.83
C ARG A 178 -8.53 -14.07 -15.63
N GLU A 179 -8.99 -14.88 -16.59
CA GLU A 179 -10.22 -14.55 -17.34
C GLU A 179 -11.51 -14.86 -16.55
N ASP A 180 -11.43 -15.67 -15.49
CA ASP A 180 -12.55 -16.05 -14.63
C ASP A 180 -12.60 -15.28 -13.30
N GLY A 181 -13.67 -15.48 -12.52
CA GLY A 181 -13.90 -14.73 -11.27
C GLY A 181 -14.18 -13.25 -11.54
N LEU A 182 -13.46 -12.36 -10.84
CA LEU A 182 -13.43 -10.91 -11.09
C LEU A 182 -12.15 -10.46 -11.83
N THR A 183 -11.42 -11.39 -12.46
CA THR A 183 -10.16 -11.15 -13.17
C THR A 183 -8.96 -10.67 -12.34
N ILE A 184 -9.13 -10.66 -11.02
CA ILE A 184 -8.06 -10.46 -10.04
C ILE A 184 -8.01 -11.74 -9.21
N SER A 185 -6.83 -12.31 -9.07
CA SER A 185 -6.57 -13.49 -8.23
C SER A 185 -5.17 -13.40 -7.64
N SER A 186 -4.75 -14.44 -6.92
CA SER A 186 -3.45 -14.49 -6.25
C SER A 186 -2.74 -15.82 -6.52
N GLU A 187 -1.42 -15.77 -6.79
CA GLU A 187 -0.51 -16.91 -6.75
C GLU A 187 0.64 -16.61 -5.77
N TYR A 188 1.08 -17.62 -5.01
CA TYR A 188 1.98 -17.44 -3.88
C TYR A 188 2.74 -18.72 -3.52
N TYR A 189 3.80 -18.55 -2.73
CA TYR A 189 4.51 -19.63 -2.04
C TYR A 189 4.52 -19.35 -0.53
N ASP A 190 4.30 -20.39 0.28
CA ASP A 190 4.33 -20.31 1.74
C ASP A 190 5.73 -20.68 2.24
N PHE A 191 6.56 -19.67 2.53
CA PHE A 191 7.90 -19.87 3.08
C PHE A 191 7.81 -20.20 4.58
N PRO A 192 8.55 -21.20 5.09
CA PRO A 192 8.56 -21.50 6.52
C PRO A 192 9.12 -20.32 7.32
N LEU A 193 8.69 -20.19 8.58
CA LEU A 193 9.24 -19.16 9.48
C LEU A 193 10.76 -19.36 9.66
N PRO A 194 11.55 -18.28 9.74
CA PRO A 194 13.00 -18.35 10.01
C PRO A 194 13.33 -19.09 11.32
N GLU A 195 14.54 -19.65 11.42
CA GLU A 195 14.94 -20.38 12.62
C GLU A 195 14.95 -19.47 13.86
N GLY A 196 14.21 -19.85 14.90
CA GLY A 196 14.10 -19.08 16.14
C GLY A 196 13.11 -17.91 16.10
N PHE A 197 12.39 -17.72 14.99
CA PHE A 197 11.35 -16.70 14.86
C PHE A 197 10.21 -16.87 15.89
N SER A 198 9.67 -15.76 16.41
CA SER A 198 8.45 -15.74 17.23
C SER A 198 7.61 -14.48 16.95
N TYR A 199 6.29 -14.63 17.04
CA TYR A 199 5.32 -13.52 16.99
C TYR A 199 5.08 -12.85 18.36
N ASP A 200 5.74 -13.29 19.44
CA ASP A 200 5.56 -12.73 20.79
C ASP A 200 6.06 -11.28 20.93
N ASN A 201 6.99 -10.87 20.06
CA ASN A 201 7.57 -9.52 20.03
C ASN A 201 7.33 -8.89 18.65
N PHE A 202 7.66 -7.61 18.51
CA PHE A 202 7.82 -7.00 17.20
C PHE A 202 8.91 -7.75 16.40
N TYR A 203 8.65 -7.95 15.12
CA TYR A 203 9.61 -8.47 14.14
C TYR A 203 9.65 -7.52 12.94
N ASN A 204 10.84 -7.33 12.36
CA ASN A 204 11.01 -6.49 11.19
C ASN A 204 10.60 -7.24 9.91
N LEU A 205 9.89 -6.56 9.02
CA LEU A 205 9.67 -6.96 7.63
C LEU A 205 10.22 -5.87 6.72
N GLU A 206 11.07 -6.25 5.77
CA GLU A 206 11.69 -5.33 4.83
C GLU A 206 11.49 -5.78 3.38
N PHE A 207 11.23 -4.80 2.50
CA PHE A 207 11.22 -4.91 1.06
C PHE A 207 12.32 -4.01 0.48
N THR A 208 13.25 -4.58 -0.29
CA THR A 208 14.19 -3.79 -1.12
C THR A 208 13.85 -4.00 -2.59
N ASP A 209 13.54 -2.94 -3.31
CA ASP A 209 13.09 -2.97 -4.71
C ASP A 209 14.04 -2.13 -5.57
N ASN A 210 14.48 -2.66 -6.70
CA ASN A 210 15.40 -1.98 -7.63
C ASN A 210 14.81 -1.72 -9.04
N GLY A 211 13.50 -1.86 -9.22
CA GLY A 211 12.82 -1.77 -10.50
C GLY A 211 12.39 -3.12 -11.06
N THR A 212 13.25 -4.15 -10.99
CA THR A 212 13.00 -5.47 -11.59
C THR A 212 13.28 -6.65 -10.66
N GLU A 213 13.88 -6.42 -9.49
CA GLU A 213 13.98 -7.39 -8.41
C GLU A 213 13.46 -6.79 -7.12
N VAL A 214 12.64 -7.55 -6.40
CA VAL A 214 12.19 -7.23 -5.03
C VAL A 214 12.71 -8.30 -4.08
N SER A 215 13.57 -7.91 -3.14
CA SER A 215 14.04 -8.77 -2.05
C SER A 215 13.16 -8.55 -0.82
N ILE A 216 12.82 -9.63 -0.13
CA ILE A 216 11.95 -9.62 1.05
C ILE A 216 12.71 -10.27 2.20
N SER A 217 12.90 -9.53 3.29
CA SER A 217 13.66 -9.95 4.47
C SER A 217 12.78 -9.91 5.73
N VAL A 218 13.07 -10.79 6.68
CA VAL A 218 12.44 -10.81 8.02
C VAL A 218 13.54 -10.87 9.07
N ASN A 219 13.58 -9.88 9.99
CA ASN A 219 14.66 -9.74 10.99
C ASN A 219 16.07 -9.88 10.37
N ASP A 220 16.39 -9.04 9.37
CA ASP A 220 17.64 -9.04 8.60
C ASP A 220 17.95 -10.33 7.80
N GLN A 221 17.06 -11.33 7.82
CA GLN A 221 17.23 -12.58 7.07
C GLN A 221 16.42 -12.55 5.78
N LEU A 222 17.12 -12.63 4.64
CA LEU A 222 16.48 -12.78 3.33
C LEU A 222 15.58 -14.02 3.33
N LEU A 223 14.29 -13.81 3.05
CA LEU A 223 13.28 -14.85 2.95
C LEU A 223 13.09 -15.28 1.48
N SER A 224 12.94 -14.29 0.60
CA SER A 224 12.55 -14.47 -0.79
C SER A 224 13.13 -13.36 -1.67
N LYS A 225 13.38 -13.66 -2.95
CA LYS A 225 13.57 -12.66 -4.01
C LYS A 225 12.54 -12.88 -5.10
N ILE A 226 11.93 -11.83 -5.62
CA ILE A 226 11.03 -11.88 -6.77
C ILE A 226 11.70 -11.17 -7.94
N VAL A 227 11.91 -11.88 -9.05
CA VAL A 227 12.46 -11.33 -10.29
C VAL A 227 11.32 -11.08 -11.28
N LEU A 228 11.22 -9.85 -11.76
CA LEU A 228 10.13 -9.34 -12.59
C LEU A 228 10.60 -9.17 -14.05
N SER A 229 9.77 -9.54 -15.01
CA SER A 229 10.10 -9.39 -16.43
C SER A 229 8.87 -9.21 -17.33
N GLY A 230 9.12 -8.67 -18.53
CA GLY A 230 8.07 -8.26 -19.48
C GLY A 230 7.24 -7.08 -18.97
N PRO A 231 7.84 -5.91 -18.63
CA PRO A 231 7.07 -4.71 -18.31
C PRO A 231 6.26 -4.25 -19.54
N GLY A 232 5.19 -3.49 -19.32
CA GLY A 232 4.34 -2.98 -20.41
C GLY A 232 3.03 -3.73 -20.61
N LYS A 233 2.72 -4.76 -19.80
CA LYS A 233 1.49 -5.56 -19.95
C LYS A 233 0.26 -4.76 -19.53
N GLN A 234 -0.81 -4.86 -20.31
CA GLN A 234 -2.12 -4.23 -20.02
C GLN A 234 -3.22 -5.29 -20.18
N TYR A 235 -4.38 -5.06 -19.56
CA TYR A 235 -5.56 -5.93 -19.64
C TYR A 235 -6.80 -5.11 -19.99
N ASP A 236 -7.55 -5.55 -21.02
CA ASP A 236 -8.74 -4.85 -21.54
C ASP A 236 -9.90 -4.75 -20.52
N THR A 237 -9.81 -5.46 -19.39
CA THR A 237 -10.77 -5.43 -18.28
C THR A 237 -10.63 -4.20 -17.41
N ASP A 238 -9.48 -3.55 -17.45
CA ASP A 238 -9.16 -2.45 -16.57
C ASP A 238 -9.78 -1.18 -17.17
N ASN A 239 -10.42 -0.37 -16.32
CA ASN A 239 -11.18 0.82 -16.73
C ASN A 239 -10.30 1.96 -17.32
N THR A 240 -8.97 1.79 -17.31
CA THR A 240 -7.95 2.73 -17.76
C THR A 240 -6.82 2.01 -18.48
N THR A 241 -6.18 2.71 -19.44
CA THR A 241 -4.95 2.26 -20.11
C THR A 241 -3.69 2.86 -19.46
N SER A 242 -3.78 3.48 -18.29
CA SER A 242 -2.62 3.99 -17.54
C SER A 242 -1.81 2.88 -16.86
N PHE A 243 -2.45 1.77 -16.48
CA PHE A 243 -1.75 0.67 -15.82
C PHE A 243 -0.80 -0.04 -16.77
N SER A 244 0.35 -0.42 -16.20
CA SER A 244 1.38 -1.18 -16.88
C SER A 244 1.90 -2.21 -15.89
N TYR A 245 1.84 -3.49 -16.26
CA TYR A 245 2.22 -4.59 -15.38
C TYR A 245 3.42 -5.37 -15.94
N PHE A 246 4.10 -6.11 -15.07
CA PHE A 246 5.02 -7.16 -15.50
C PHE A 246 4.24 -8.39 -15.97
N GLU A 247 4.64 -8.96 -17.11
CA GLU A 247 4.05 -10.20 -17.63
C GLU A 247 4.40 -11.41 -16.75
N THR A 248 5.62 -11.46 -16.21
CA THR A 248 6.15 -12.59 -15.41
C THR A 248 6.73 -12.13 -14.08
N ALA A 249 6.47 -12.90 -13.02
CA ALA A 249 7.19 -12.84 -11.76
C ALA A 249 7.74 -14.22 -11.39
N GLU A 250 9.04 -14.33 -11.13
CA GLU A 250 9.69 -15.53 -10.61
C GLU A 250 10.01 -15.34 -9.13
N ILE A 251 9.32 -16.08 -8.27
CA ILE A 251 9.56 -16.11 -6.82
C ILE A 251 10.65 -17.14 -6.55
N GLN A 252 11.73 -16.68 -5.91
CA GLN A 252 12.93 -17.45 -5.57
C GLN A 252 13.08 -17.55 -4.04
N ASP A 253 13.65 -18.65 -3.58
CA ASP A 253 14.10 -18.79 -2.19
C ASP A 253 15.36 -17.93 -1.90
N ALA A 254 15.73 -17.85 -0.62
CA ALA A 254 16.94 -17.14 -0.18
C ALA A 254 18.28 -17.67 -0.76
N SER A 255 18.27 -18.84 -1.40
CA SER A 255 19.42 -19.41 -2.12
C SER A 255 19.40 -19.09 -3.63
N GLY A 256 18.38 -18.39 -4.12
CA GLY A 256 18.18 -18.03 -5.53
C GLY A 256 17.55 -19.14 -6.39
N ASN A 257 16.95 -20.18 -5.79
CA ASN A 257 16.21 -21.19 -6.56
C ASN A 257 14.77 -20.72 -6.78
N ALA A 258 14.29 -20.74 -8.03
CA ALA A 258 12.89 -20.50 -8.34
C ALA A 258 11.98 -21.55 -7.67
N VAL A 259 11.09 -21.09 -6.79
CA VAL A 259 10.05 -21.92 -6.13
C VAL A 259 8.70 -21.82 -6.83
N LEU A 260 8.43 -20.69 -7.51
CA LEU A 260 7.23 -20.47 -8.31
C LEU A 260 7.48 -19.45 -9.42
N THR A 261 7.08 -19.75 -10.65
CA THR A 261 7.07 -18.79 -11.77
C THR A 261 5.63 -18.50 -12.16
N VAL A 262 5.23 -17.23 -12.07
CA VAL A 262 3.86 -16.74 -12.28
C VAL A 262 3.78 -15.94 -13.58
N GLN A 263 2.67 -16.11 -14.30
CA GLN A 263 2.38 -15.46 -15.58
C GLN A 263 1.10 -14.62 -15.49
N ASN A 264 1.03 -13.56 -16.31
CA ASN A 264 -0.05 -12.57 -16.30
C ASN A 264 -0.20 -11.91 -14.93
N THR A 265 0.86 -11.28 -14.43
CA THR A 265 0.79 -10.59 -13.12
C THR A 265 -0.05 -9.31 -13.19
N ARG A 266 -0.52 -8.86 -12.03
CA ARG A 266 -1.02 -7.50 -11.76
C ARG A 266 -0.02 -6.73 -10.86
N VAL A 267 1.28 -6.93 -11.08
CA VAL A 267 2.38 -6.21 -10.41
C VAL A 267 2.76 -5.00 -11.26
N ASN A 268 2.61 -3.78 -10.73
CA ASN A 268 2.87 -2.52 -11.43
C ASN A 268 4.33 -2.46 -11.89
N SER A 269 4.54 -2.13 -13.16
CA SER A 269 5.87 -2.01 -13.79
C SER A 269 6.29 -0.58 -14.09
N GLY A 270 5.40 0.41 -13.89
CA GLY A 270 5.72 1.83 -14.02
C GLY A 270 6.08 2.49 -12.68
N ALA A 271 5.48 2.04 -11.58
CA ALA A 271 5.71 2.59 -10.26
C ALA A 271 5.47 1.54 -9.15
N SER A 272 5.47 1.96 -7.89
CA SER A 272 5.14 1.12 -6.73
C SER A 272 4.33 1.89 -5.69
N GLN A 273 3.04 1.60 -5.60
CA GLN A 273 2.26 1.91 -4.40
C GLN A 273 2.75 1.00 -3.25
N LEU A 274 3.21 1.61 -2.16
CA LEU A 274 3.50 0.92 -0.89
C LEU A 274 2.21 0.90 -0.06
N ALA A 275 1.85 -0.24 0.55
CA ALA A 275 0.63 -0.29 1.37
C ALA A 275 0.61 -1.37 2.46
N ILE A 276 -0.26 -1.15 3.46
CA ILE A 276 -0.61 -2.06 4.55
C ILE A 276 -2.13 -2.24 4.54
N GLY A 277 -2.60 -3.48 4.43
CA GLY A 277 -4.00 -3.85 4.44
C GLY A 277 -4.37 -4.71 5.65
N VAL A 278 -5.33 -4.26 6.45
CA VAL A 278 -5.86 -4.97 7.63
C VAL A 278 -7.36 -5.18 7.45
N ARG A 279 -7.85 -6.42 7.59
CA ARG A 279 -9.28 -6.75 7.39
C ARG A 279 -9.89 -7.53 8.56
N ASN A 280 -10.74 -6.85 9.31
CA ASN A 280 -11.54 -7.40 10.42
C ASN A 280 -10.69 -8.14 11.47
N VAL A 281 -9.47 -7.65 11.70
CA VAL A 281 -8.46 -8.19 12.62
C VAL A 281 -7.68 -7.03 13.26
N ALA A 282 -6.77 -7.33 14.18
CA ALA A 282 -5.90 -6.33 14.79
C ALA A 282 -4.44 -6.54 14.37
N LEU A 283 -3.73 -5.45 14.14
CA LEU A 283 -2.31 -5.38 13.78
C LEU A 283 -1.67 -4.25 14.60
N GLN A 284 -0.41 -4.41 14.98
CA GLN A 284 0.39 -3.31 15.53
C GLN A 284 1.63 -3.14 14.65
N ILE A 285 1.92 -1.89 14.29
CA ILE A 285 3.11 -1.53 13.53
C ILE A 285 3.91 -0.44 14.24
N ASP A 286 5.22 -0.50 14.05
CA ASP A 286 6.20 0.39 14.65
C ASP A 286 7.38 0.59 13.67
N ASN A 287 8.27 1.55 13.93
CA ASN A 287 9.49 1.83 13.15
C ASN A 287 9.29 1.81 11.63
N VAL A 288 8.21 2.41 11.13
CA VAL A 288 7.89 2.45 9.70
C VAL A 288 8.91 3.33 8.99
N SER A 289 9.59 2.80 7.99
CA SER A 289 10.68 3.47 7.27
C SER A 289 10.59 3.29 5.76
N VAL A 290 10.76 4.38 5.01
CA VAL A 290 10.93 4.36 3.55
C VAL A 290 12.17 5.16 3.20
N SER A 291 13.16 4.51 2.58
CA SER A 291 14.36 5.16 2.05
C SER A 291 14.51 4.98 0.55
N TYR A 292 14.97 6.04 -0.14
CA TYR A 292 15.23 6.03 -1.58
C TYR A 292 16.23 7.11 -1.98
N GLU A 293 17.01 6.86 -3.03
CA GLU A 293 17.91 7.85 -3.62
C GLU A 293 17.20 8.65 -4.72
N VAL A 294 17.11 9.97 -4.56
CA VAL A 294 16.68 10.85 -5.65
C VAL A 294 17.91 11.29 -6.45
N PRO A 295 17.99 11.03 -7.76
CA PRO A 295 19.03 11.58 -8.62
C PRO A 295 18.91 13.10 -8.68
N ASP A 296 20.01 13.83 -8.46
CA ASP A 296 20.05 15.29 -8.60
C ASP A 296 19.75 15.71 -10.05
N ASN A 297 18.48 15.96 -10.34
CA ASN A 297 18.03 16.60 -11.58
C ASN A 297 16.86 17.57 -11.32
N ALA A 298 16.86 18.20 -10.14
CA ALA A 298 15.91 19.21 -9.72
C ALA A 298 16.63 20.44 -9.14
N THR A 299 17.53 21.07 -9.91
CA THR A 299 17.76 22.51 -9.75
C THR A 299 16.62 23.23 -10.48
N PRO A 300 15.63 23.84 -9.79
CA PRO A 300 14.65 24.66 -10.49
C PRO A 300 15.38 25.79 -11.22
N ALA A 301 15.02 26.02 -12.48
CA ALA A 301 15.52 27.18 -13.21
C ALA A 301 15.09 28.45 -12.46
N PRO A 302 15.93 29.51 -12.39
CA PRO A 302 15.53 30.75 -11.74
C PRO A 302 14.27 31.31 -12.40
N GLU A 303 13.23 31.55 -11.60
CA GLU A 303 12.02 32.23 -12.08
C GLU A 303 12.38 33.63 -12.57
N GLU A 304 11.99 33.98 -13.80
CA GLU A 304 12.01 35.38 -14.24
C GLU A 304 10.90 36.14 -13.49
N PRO A 305 11.14 37.40 -13.07
CA PRO A 305 10.22 38.12 -12.20
C PRO A 305 8.92 38.50 -12.92
N ASP A 306 7.78 38.28 -12.24
CA ASP A 306 6.43 38.61 -12.72
C ASP A 306 6.29 40.06 -13.22
N GLU A 307 5.68 40.24 -14.39
CA GLU A 307 5.25 41.56 -14.86
C GLU A 307 4.05 42.05 -14.04
N THR A 308 4.15 43.27 -13.52
CA THR A 308 3.11 43.88 -12.68
C THR A 308 1.96 44.42 -13.54
N GLU A 309 0.76 43.84 -13.43
CA GLU A 309 -0.45 44.44 -14.02
C GLU A 309 -0.90 45.72 -13.28
N ALA A 310 -1.46 46.66 -14.04
CA ALA A 310 -1.90 47.98 -13.57
C ALA A 310 -3.40 47.97 -13.18
N PRO A 311 -3.88 48.89 -12.31
CA PRO A 311 -5.15 48.73 -11.61
C PRO A 311 -6.40 49.09 -12.43
N GLU A 312 -7.53 48.45 -12.07
CA GLU A 312 -8.87 48.75 -12.60
C GLU A 312 -9.42 50.12 -12.15
N GLU A 313 -10.24 50.76 -12.99
CA GLU A 313 -11.12 51.89 -12.62
C GLU A 313 -12.60 51.48 -12.58
N THR A 314 -13.37 52.15 -11.72
CA THR A 314 -14.69 51.76 -11.22
C THR A 314 -15.92 52.38 -11.94
N ASP A 315 -17.06 51.70 -11.76
CA ASP A 315 -18.44 52.21 -11.69
C ASP A 315 -19.18 52.74 -12.94
N SER A 316 -20.33 52.11 -13.26
CA SER A 316 -21.68 52.67 -12.96
C SER A 316 -22.85 51.82 -13.51
N ALA A 317 -23.93 51.70 -12.72
CA ALA A 317 -25.26 51.17 -13.10
C ALA A 317 -26.25 52.35 -13.41
N PRO A 318 -27.57 52.21 -13.81
CA PRO A 318 -28.50 51.09 -13.54
C PRO A 318 -29.58 50.71 -14.62
N THR A 319 -30.40 49.71 -14.23
CA THR A 319 -31.65 49.04 -14.71
C THR A 319 -32.72 49.84 -15.51
N PRO A 320 -33.83 49.22 -16.07
CA PRO A 320 -34.41 47.86 -15.92
C PRO A 320 -34.60 47.11 -17.29
N ASP A 321 -35.42 46.06 -17.56
CA ASP A 321 -36.54 45.39 -16.83
C ASP A 321 -36.88 43.94 -17.37
N ALA A 322 -37.81 43.25 -16.69
CA ALA A 322 -38.75 42.18 -17.10
C ALA A 322 -38.27 40.85 -17.78
N SER A 323 -38.35 39.73 -17.03
CA SER A 323 -39.42 38.70 -17.25
C SER A 323 -39.48 37.64 -16.13
N GLU A 324 -40.70 37.33 -15.70
CA GLU A 324 -41.15 36.10 -15.02
C GLU A 324 -40.76 34.83 -15.82
N ALA A 325 -40.64 33.59 -15.28
CA ALA A 325 -40.72 33.02 -13.92
C ALA A 325 -39.88 31.69 -13.92
N THR A 326 -39.83 30.75 -12.96
CA THR A 326 -40.72 30.34 -11.84
C THR A 326 -39.90 29.60 -10.75
N ARG A 327 -40.44 29.50 -9.53
CA ARG A 327 -40.03 28.52 -8.49
C ARG A 327 -41.27 27.91 -7.83
N THR A 328 -41.24 26.65 -7.40
CA THR A 328 -42.04 26.11 -6.26
C THR A 328 -41.37 24.81 -5.76
N PRO A 329 -41.36 24.48 -4.44
CA PRO A 329 -40.44 23.49 -3.86
C PRO A 329 -41.08 22.26 -3.17
N ALA A 330 -40.22 21.32 -2.78
CA ALA A 330 -40.24 20.45 -1.58
C ALA A 330 -41.46 19.58 -1.20
N ALA A 331 -41.17 18.33 -0.78
CA ALA A 331 -41.85 17.67 0.34
C ALA A 331 -41.04 16.47 0.89
N THR A 332 -40.99 16.33 2.22
CA THR A 332 -40.47 15.17 2.96
C THR A 332 -41.64 14.37 3.55
N ALA A 333 -41.59 13.03 3.57
CA ALA A 333 -42.42 12.20 4.45
C ALA A 333 -41.82 10.79 4.70
N THR A 334 -42.08 10.27 5.90
CA THR A 334 -41.81 8.91 6.41
C THR A 334 -42.94 8.57 7.40
N PRO A 335 -43.09 7.34 7.95
CA PRO A 335 -42.93 5.97 7.43
C PRO A 335 -44.30 5.21 7.44
N THR A 336 -44.35 3.89 7.15
CA THR A 336 -45.05 2.82 7.94
C THR A 336 -45.01 1.44 7.25
N SER A 337 -45.14 0.39 8.06
CA SER A 337 -44.82 -1.05 7.88
C SER A 337 -45.85 -1.97 7.19
N GLY A 338 -45.38 -3.15 6.73
CA GLY A 338 -46.16 -4.39 6.60
C GLY A 338 -45.30 -5.59 6.14
N ALA A 339 -45.31 -6.72 6.88
CA ALA A 339 -44.74 -8.02 6.48
C ALA A 339 -45.71 -8.80 5.54
N ASP A 340 -45.48 -9.96 4.91
CA ASP A 340 -44.68 -11.20 5.11
C ASP A 340 -44.53 -11.93 3.73
N SER A 341 -43.70 -12.95 3.44
CA SER A 341 -42.57 -13.66 4.10
C SER A 341 -41.68 -14.38 3.03
N ASP A 342 -40.69 -15.17 3.47
CA ASP A 342 -40.05 -16.35 2.84
C ASP A 342 -39.52 -16.33 1.38
N GLU A 343 -38.20 -16.42 1.22
CA GLU A 343 -37.51 -17.70 0.89
C GLU A 343 -36.01 -17.58 1.24
N SER A 344 -35.48 -18.46 2.12
CA SER A 344 -34.13 -18.32 2.70
C SER A 344 -33.21 -19.52 2.43
N ASP A 345 -32.52 -19.49 1.29
CA ASP A 345 -31.51 -20.50 0.96
C ASP A 345 -30.15 -20.22 1.63
N SER A 346 -30.03 -20.74 2.85
CA SER A 346 -28.83 -21.26 3.53
C SER A 346 -27.43 -20.82 3.05
N PHE A 347 -26.84 -19.86 3.77
CA PHE A 347 -25.38 -19.69 3.83
C PHE A 347 -24.72 -20.80 4.67
N PRO A 348 -23.51 -21.30 4.30
CA PRO A 348 -22.77 -22.23 5.14
C PRO A 348 -22.19 -21.54 6.39
N LEU A 349 -22.80 -21.81 7.54
CA LEU A 349 -22.52 -21.26 8.88
C LEU A 349 -21.10 -21.48 9.46
N GLY A 350 -20.14 -21.97 8.68
CA GLY A 350 -18.84 -22.44 9.16
C GLY A 350 -17.89 -21.36 9.71
N LEU A 351 -18.06 -20.09 9.32
CA LEU A 351 -17.10 -19.01 9.66
C LEU A 351 -17.51 -18.15 10.88
N VAL A 352 -18.72 -18.32 11.42
CA VAL A 352 -19.30 -17.36 12.38
C VAL A 352 -19.13 -17.78 13.85
N ILE A 353 -18.77 -19.03 14.13
CA ILE A 353 -18.68 -19.56 15.51
C ILE A 353 -17.39 -19.10 16.25
N GLY A 354 -16.39 -18.55 15.55
CA GLY A 354 -15.16 -18.03 16.16
C GLY A 354 -15.31 -16.71 16.95
N ILE A 355 -16.42 -15.98 16.75
CA ILE A 355 -16.52 -14.56 17.13
C ILE A 355 -16.72 -14.35 18.64
N ALA A 356 -17.42 -15.25 19.34
CA ALA A 356 -17.68 -15.11 20.77
C ALA A 356 -16.54 -15.59 21.68
N ALA A 357 -15.68 -16.50 21.19
CA ALA A 357 -14.61 -17.09 21.99
C ALA A 357 -13.38 -16.17 22.14
N ALA A 358 -12.97 -15.51 21.05
CA ALA A 358 -11.79 -14.66 21.02
C ALA A 358 -11.89 -13.48 22.02
N VAL A 359 -13.02 -12.78 22.04
CA VAL A 359 -13.27 -11.63 22.94
C VAL A 359 -13.17 -12.02 24.42
N VAL A 360 -13.66 -13.22 24.79
CA VAL A 360 -13.60 -13.72 26.17
C VAL A 360 -12.15 -14.09 26.56
N VAL A 361 -11.38 -14.70 25.66
CA VAL A 361 -9.98 -15.04 25.92
C VAL A 361 -9.13 -13.77 26.12
N ILE A 362 -9.29 -12.76 25.26
CA ILE A 362 -8.54 -11.49 25.34
C ILE A 362 -8.86 -10.75 26.65
N LEU A 363 -10.15 -10.64 27.03
CA LEU A 363 -10.54 -10.04 28.31
C LEU A 363 -9.96 -10.81 29.52
N CYS A 364 -9.91 -12.15 29.47
CA CYS A 364 -9.29 -12.96 30.51
C CYS A 364 -7.77 -12.69 30.63
N VAL A 365 -7.05 -12.56 29.52
CA VAL A 365 -5.61 -12.25 29.51
C VAL A 365 -5.34 -10.86 30.11
N ILE A 366 -6.08 -9.84 29.69
CA ILE A 366 -5.96 -8.47 30.21
C ILE A 366 -6.20 -8.45 31.73
N ILE A 367 -7.25 -9.15 32.22
CA ILE A 367 -7.55 -9.24 33.65
C ILE A 367 -6.42 -9.95 34.42
N ILE A 368 -5.85 -11.04 33.88
CA ILE A 368 -4.74 -11.76 34.53
C ILE A 368 -3.48 -10.89 34.62
N ILE A 369 -3.16 -10.12 33.57
CA ILE A 369 -2.02 -9.19 33.55
C ILE A 369 -2.25 -8.05 34.57
N ALA A 370 -3.44 -7.45 34.59
CA ALA A 370 -3.79 -6.40 35.55
C ALA A 370 -3.75 -6.87 37.02
N VAL A 371 -4.21 -8.10 37.30
CA VAL A 371 -4.17 -8.72 38.64
C VAL A 371 -2.73 -9.10 39.05
N LYS A 372 -1.86 -9.46 38.09
CA LYS A 372 -0.43 -9.67 38.34
C LYS A 372 0.32 -8.35 38.60
N LYS A 373 0.07 -7.29 37.82
CA LYS A 373 0.66 -5.95 38.06
C LYS A 373 0.27 -5.38 39.44
N LYS A 374 -0.94 -5.66 39.96
CA LYS A 374 -1.37 -5.25 41.32
C LYS A 374 -0.82 -6.10 42.49
N LYS A 375 0.10 -7.03 42.25
CA LYS A 375 0.67 -7.94 43.27
C LYS A 375 2.21 -7.94 43.36
N LYS A 376 2.86 -6.90 42.86
CA LYS A 376 4.27 -6.58 43.12
C LYS A 376 4.37 -5.23 43.82
#